data_AF-A0A2D2H458-F1
#
_entry.id   AF-A0A2D2H458-F1
#
_cell.length_a   1.000
_cell.length_b   1.000
_cell.length_c   1.000
_cell.angle_alpha   90.00
_cell.angle_beta   90.00
_cell.angle_gamma   90.00
#
_symmetry.space_group_name_H-M   'P 1'
#
loop_
_entity.id
_entity.type
_entity.pdbx_description
1 polymer ?
#
loop_
_entity_poly.entity_id
_entity_poly.type
_entity_poly.pdbx_seq_one_letter_code
_entity_poly.pdbx_strand_id
1 'polypeptide(L)' 'MQTAPRLRSLEERHAALEDRLFAETHRPKPDEAELTRLKLEKLRLKEEMERLRGATG' A
#
# COMPACT_ATOMS: atom_id res chain seq x y z
N MET A 1 -0.37 23.28 -7.54
CA MET A 1 -0.55 21.88 -7.97
C MET A 1 0.73 21.11 -7.65
N GLN A 2 0.73 20.24 -6.64
CA GLN A 2 1.89 19.43 -6.21
C GLN A 2 1.48 17.99 -5.84
N THR A 3 0.35 17.50 -6.37
CA THR A 3 -0.19 16.17 -6.05
C THR A 3 0.57 15.04 -6.75
N ALA A 4 1.19 15.31 -7.90
CA ALA A 4 1.96 14.32 -8.68
C ALA A 4 3.12 13.66 -7.91
N PRO A 5 4.03 14.39 -7.22
CA PRO A 5 5.11 13.76 -6.46
C PRO A 5 4.59 12.98 -5.25
N ARG A 6 3.55 13.49 -4.57
CA ARG A 6 2.96 12.80 -3.40
C ARG A 6 2.26 11.50 -3.80
N LEU A 7 1.55 11.49 -4.93
CA LEU A 7 0.91 10.28 -5.46
C LEU A 7 1.94 9.22 -5.84
N ARG A 8 3.02 9.60 -6.54
CA ARG A 8 4.10 8.66 -6.90
C ARG A 8 4.70 7.99 -5.66
N SER A 9 5.00 8.76 -4.61
CA SER A 9 5.55 8.19 -3.37
C SER A 9 4.58 7.22 -2.68
N LEU A 10 3.26 7.43 -2.79
CA LEU A 10 2.26 6.50 -2.27
C LEU A 10 2.19 5.22 -3.12
N GLU A 11 2.31 5.35 -4.45
CA GLU A 11 2.36 4.21 -5.37
C GLU A 11 3.59 3.34 -5.12
N GLU A 12 4.77 3.95 -4.93
CA GLU A 12 6.01 3.25 -4.57
C GLU A 12 5.87 2.48 -3.24
N ARG A 13 5.27 3.11 -2.22
CA ARG A 13 4.99 2.46 -0.93
C ARG A 13 3.99 1.31 -1.06
N HIS A 14 2.95 1.49 -1.88
CA HIS A 14 1.96 0.45 -2.14
C HIS A 14 2.61 -0.77 -2.79
N ALA A 15 3.44 -0.57 -3.83
CA ALA A 15 4.17 -1.65 -4.49
C ALA A 15 5.08 -2.40 -3.50
N ALA A 16 5.82 -1.68 -2.64
CA ALA A 16 6.66 -2.28 -1.62
C ALA A 16 5.86 -3.13 -0.60
N LEU A 17 4.65 -2.71 -0.22
CA LEU A 17 3.77 -3.51 0.63
C LEU A 17 3.24 -4.75 -0.08
N GLU A 18 2.99 -4.68 -1.39
CA GLU A 18 2.60 -5.85 -2.19
C GLU A 18 3.70 -6.89 -2.24
N ASP A 19 4.94 -6.47 -2.46
CA ASP A 19 6.10 -7.37 -2.44
C ASP A 19 6.29 -8.02 -1.08
N ARG A 20 6.16 -7.25 0.01
CA ARG A 20 6.22 -7.79 1.38
C ARG A 20 5.09 -8.78 1.66
N LEU A 21 3.88 -8.47 1.24
CA LEU A 21 2.73 -9.36 1.39
C LEU A 21 2.96 -10.65 0.61
N PHE A 22 3.43 -10.55 -0.63
CA PHE A 22 3.74 -11.71 -1.48
C PHE A 22 4.84 -12.56 -0.85
N ALA A 23 5.93 -11.94 -0.39
CA ALA A 23 7.01 -12.66 0.28
C ALA A 23 6.48 -13.40 1.51
N GLU A 24 5.68 -12.74 2.37
CA GLU A 24 5.14 -13.33 3.59
C GLU A 24 4.15 -14.46 3.30
N THR A 25 3.26 -14.32 2.30
CA THR A 25 2.33 -15.41 1.93
C THR A 25 3.01 -16.63 1.33
N HIS A 26 4.19 -16.47 0.74
CA HIS A 26 4.99 -17.57 0.20
C HIS A 26 5.89 -18.23 1.25
N ARG A 27 5.95 -17.71 2.48
CA ARG A 27 6.72 -18.35 3.55
C ARG A 27 6.05 -19.66 3.95
N PRO A 28 6.84 -20.71 4.24
CA PRO A 28 6.31 -22.00 4.72
C PRO A 28 5.50 -21.89 6.02
N LYS A 29 5.76 -20.85 6.82
CA LYS A 29 5.01 -20.48 8.02
C LYS A 29 4.75 -18.97 7.96
N PRO A 30 3.66 -18.53 7.32
CA PRO A 30 3.32 -17.12 7.26
C PRO A 30 2.92 -16.62 8.64
N ASP A 31 3.35 -15.40 8.98
CA ASP A 31 2.84 -14.68 10.14
C ASP A 31 1.50 -14.01 9.78
N GLU A 32 0.40 -14.58 10.28
CA GLU A 32 -0.95 -14.07 10.02
C GLU A 32 -1.17 -12.66 10.59
N ALA A 33 -0.51 -12.30 11.69
CA ALA A 33 -0.61 -10.97 12.27
C ALA A 33 0.10 -9.94 11.38
N GLU A 34 1.29 -10.28 10.86
CA GLU A 34 2.01 -9.45 9.90
C GLU A 34 1.24 -9.34 8.58
N LEU A 35 0.70 -10.44 8.05
CA LEU A 35 -0.16 -10.40 6.85
C LEU A 35 -1.38 -9.49 7.03
N THR A 36 -2.02 -9.54 8.20
CA THR A 36 -3.17 -8.69 8.51
C THR A 36 -2.77 -7.22 8.58
N ARG A 37 -1.63 -6.91 9.23
CA ARG A 37 -1.07 -5.56 9.28
C ARG A 37 -0.73 -5.02 7.89
N LEU A 38 -0.04 -5.81 7.07
CA LEU A 38 0.33 -5.45 5.70
C LEU A 38 -0.91 -5.19 4.83
N LYS A 39 -1.96 -6.01 4.94
CA LYS A 39 -3.23 -5.80 4.23
C LYS A 39 -3.92 -4.51 4.65
N LEU A 40 -3.97 -4.22 5.95
CA LEU A 40 -4.57 -2.98 6.46
C LEU A 40 -3.79 -1.74 6.01
N GLU A 41 -2.47 -1.80 6.04
CA GLU A 41 -1.62 -0.70 5.59
C GLU A 41 -1.77 -0.45 4.09
N LYS A 42 -1.83 -1.52 3.28
CA LYS A 42 -2.12 -1.46 1.85
C LYS A 42 -3.49 -0.82 1.58
N LEU A 43 -4.53 -1.21 2.34
CA LEU A 43 -5.86 -0.63 2.21
C LEU A 43 -5.85 0.88 2.48
N ARG A 44 -5.20 1.31 3.57
CA ARG A 44 -5.08 2.74 3.92
C ARG A 44 -4.34 3.55 2.86
N LEU A 45 -3.25 3.02 2.31
CA LEU A 45 -2.54 3.69 1.21
C LEU A 45 -3.40 3.83 -0.03
N LYS A 46 -4.18 2.78 -0.36
CA LYS A 46 -5.12 2.83 -1.47
C LYS A 46 -6.16 3.93 -1.26
N GLU A 47 -6.76 4.02 -0.07
CA GLU A 47 -7.73 5.08 0.25
C GLU A 47 -7.13 6.48 0.18
N GLU A 48 -5.90 6.67 0.66
CA GLU A 48 -5.18 7.96 0.58
C GLU A 48 -4.91 8.36 -0.88
N MET A 49 -4.48 7.40 -1.73
CA MET A 49 -4.29 7.63 -3.16
C MET A 49 -5.59 8.01 -3.85
N GLU A 50 -6.68 7.29 -3.58
CA GLU A 50 -8.01 7.59 -4.14
C GLU A 50 -8.51 8.97 -3.69
N ARG A 51 -8.29 9.34 -2.42
CA ARG A 51 -8.59 10.70 -1.93
C ARG A 51 -7.79 11.77 -2.66
N LEU A 52 -6.50 11.56 -2.89
CA LEU A 52 -5.65 12.52 -3.62
C LEU A 52 -6.03 12.61 -5.10
N ARG A 53 -6.43 11.49 -5.71
CA ARG A 53 -6.96 11.43 -7.08
C ARG A 53 -8.30 12.20 -7.19
N GLY A 54 -9.21 11.98 -6.26
CA GLY A 54 -10.52 12.66 -6.21
C GLY A 54 -10.47 14.13 -5.82
N ALA A 55 -9.52 14.53 -4.97
CA ALA A 55 -9.31 15.94 -4.58
C ALA A 55 -8.70 16.81 -5.69
N THR A 56 -8.31 16.22 -6.82
CA THR A 56 -7.75 16.93 -7.98
C THR A 56 -8.81 17.25 -9.06
N GLY A 57 -10.09 16.91 -8.85
CA GLY A 57 -11.21 17.25 -9.74
C GLY A 57 -12.17 18.25 -9.13
#